data_AF-A0A367VGE0-F1
#
_entry.id   AF-A0A367VGE0-F1
#
_cell.length_a   1.000
_cell.length_b   1.000
_cell.length_c   1.000
_cell.angle_alpha   90.00
_cell.angle_beta   90.00
_cell.angle_gamma   90.00
#
_symmetry.space_group_name_H-M   'P 1'
#
loop_
_entity.id
_entity.type
_entity.pdbx_description
1 polymer ?
#
loop_
_entity_poly.entity_id
_entity_poly.type
_entity_poly.pdbx_seq_one_letter_code
_entity_poly.pdbx_strand_id
1 'polypeptide(L)'
;MFPSDAVSVTGKVSQFKYLSGKGSEVTKAFCATCGSPVYGTNTRTPDHITLTLGTMDDASGLGIEVVVFERDKPHWDQLDENVISFPAQPNWKPQN
;
A
#
# COMPACT_ATOMS: atom_id res chain seq x y z
N MET A 1 4.39 5.99 -0.10
CA MET A 1 3.36 6.19 0.95
C MET A 1 3.09 7.68 1.03
N PHE A 2 1.92 8.12 1.48
CA PHE A 2 1.61 9.55 1.58
C PHE A 2 1.41 9.94 3.04
N PRO A 3 1.81 11.16 3.46
CA PRO A 3 1.41 11.71 4.75
C PRO A 3 -0.12 11.72 4.87
N SER A 4 -0.64 11.30 6.01
CA SER A 4 -2.09 11.19 6.22
C SER A 4 -2.80 12.55 6.16
N ASP A 5 -2.12 13.64 6.54
CA ASP A 5 -2.64 15.01 6.49
C ASP A 5 -2.69 15.61 5.08
N ALA A 6 -1.92 15.04 4.14
CA ALA A 6 -1.96 15.40 2.72
C ALA A 6 -3.08 14.69 1.94
N VAL A 7 -3.87 13.81 2.59
CA VAL A 7 -4.91 13.01 1.95
C VAL A 7 -6.28 13.34 2.51
N SER A 8 -7.22 13.67 1.62
CA SER A 8 -8.65 13.78 1.94
C SER A 8 -9.43 12.66 1.26
N VAL A 9 -10.34 12.03 2.00
CA VAL A 9 -11.21 10.95 1.48
C VAL A 9 -12.66 11.37 1.63
N THR A 10 -13.38 11.40 0.52
CA THR A 10 -14.82 11.69 0.48
C THR A 10 -15.62 10.47 0.02
N GLY A 11 -16.77 10.23 0.65
CA GLY A 11 -17.64 9.09 0.35
C GLY A 11 -17.59 7.99 1.42
N LYS A 12 -18.43 6.97 1.25
CA LYS A 12 -18.56 5.89 2.23
C LYS A 12 -17.54 4.79 1.97
N VAL A 13 -16.70 4.52 2.97
CA VAL A 13 -15.76 3.40 2.99
C VAL A 13 -16.15 2.39 4.06
N SER A 14 -15.90 1.12 3.77
CA SER A 14 -15.93 0.02 4.73
C SER A 14 -14.49 -0.39 5.06
N GLN A 15 -14.28 -0.99 6.24
CA GLN A 15 -12.95 -1.34 6.71
C GLN A 15 -12.88 -2.81 7.14
N PHE A 16 -11.74 -3.43 6.87
CA PHE A 16 -11.36 -4.74 7.40
C PHE A 16 -10.02 -4.62 8.14
N LYS A 17 -9.94 -5.23 9.32
CA LYS A 17 -8.78 -5.15 10.21
C LYS A 17 -8.22 -6.53 10.51
N TYR A 18 -6.90 -6.66 10.51
CA TYR A 18 -6.22 -7.90 10.87
C TYR A 18 -4.82 -7.63 11.44
N LEU A 19 -4.26 -8.60 12.15
CA LEU A 19 -2.88 -8.54 12.64
C LEU A 19 -1.91 -9.07 11.58
N SER A 20 -0.88 -8.29 11.28
CA SER A 20 0.23 -8.72 10.44
C SER A 20 1.14 -9.72 11.16
N GLY A 21 1.96 -10.45 10.40
CA GLY A 21 2.98 -11.35 10.95
C GLY A 21 4.06 -10.67 11.81
N LYS A 22 4.13 -9.33 11.81
CA LYS A 22 5.01 -8.52 12.69
C LYS A 22 4.23 -7.82 13.82
N GLY A 23 2.98 -8.23 14.10
CA GLY A 23 2.16 -7.72 15.22
C GLY A 23 1.53 -6.34 15.02
N SER A 24 1.70 -5.70 13.87
CA SER A 24 0.98 -4.46 13.52
C SER A 24 -0.47 -4.77 13.18
N GLU A 25 -1.43 -4.00 13.70
CA GLU A 25 -2.80 -3.97 13.16
C GLU A 25 -2.75 -3.26 11.80
N VAL A 26 -3.31 -3.90 10.79
CA VAL A 26 -3.47 -3.38 9.42
C VAL A 26 -4.94 -3.14 9.19
N THR A 27 -5.27 -1.93 8.74
CA THR A 27 -6.62 -1.58 8.29
C THR A 27 -6.61 -1.47 6.76
N LYS A 28 -7.51 -2.20 6.10
CA LYS A 28 -7.79 -2.08 4.67
C LYS A 28 -9.14 -1.39 4.51
N ALA A 29 -9.17 -0.24 3.84
CA ALA A 29 -10.37 0.48 3.52
C ALA A 29 -10.73 0.32 2.05
N PHE A 30 -12.02 0.08 1.79
CA PHE A 30 -12.55 -0.17 0.45
C PHE A 30 -13.90 0.53 0.26
N CYS A 31 -14.27 0.77 -0.99
CA CYS A 31 -15.56 1.38 -1.34
C CYS A 31 -16.70 0.52 -0.81
N ALA A 32 -17.61 1.12 -0.03
CA ALA A 32 -18.72 0.40 0.59
C ALA A 32 -19.76 -0.11 -0.43
N THR A 33 -19.72 0.37 -1.68
CA THR A 33 -20.66 0.00 -2.73
C THR A 33 -20.14 -1.10 -3.65
N CYS A 34 -18.91 -0.98 -4.16
CA CYS A 34 -18.35 -1.91 -5.14
C CYS A 34 -17.25 -2.83 -4.60
N GLY A 35 -16.77 -2.61 -3.37
CA GLY A 35 -15.71 -3.42 -2.77
C GLY A 35 -14.28 -3.08 -3.23
N SER A 36 -14.09 -2.15 -4.15
CA SER A 36 -12.76 -1.77 -4.64
C SER A 36 -11.87 -1.23 -3.50
N PRO A 37 -10.63 -1.71 -3.36
CA PRO A 37 -9.68 -1.17 -2.39
C PRO A 37 -9.40 0.31 -2.67
N VAL A 38 -9.35 1.11 -1.61
CA VAL A 38 -9.06 2.55 -1.70
C VAL A 38 -7.74 2.84 -1.01
N TYR A 39 -7.64 2.55 0.28
CA TYR A 39 -6.44 2.83 1.05
C TYR A 39 -6.16 1.79 2.14
N GLY A 40 -4.97 1.88 2.73
CA GLY A 40 -4.59 1.11 3.90
C GLY A 40 -3.80 1.94 4.91
N THR A 41 -3.97 1.62 6.18
CA THR A 41 -3.21 2.19 7.30
C THR A 41 -2.72 1.07 8.21
N ASN A 42 -1.73 1.35 9.04
CA ASN A 42 -1.25 0.40 10.03
C ASN A 42 -0.66 1.10 11.25
N THR A 43 -0.61 0.39 12.38
CA THR A 43 -0.15 0.98 13.66
C THR A 43 1.35 1.26 13.73
N ARG A 44 2.19 0.73 12.82
CA ARG A 44 3.64 1.01 12.81
C ARG A 44 4.00 2.33 12.12
N THR A 45 3.11 2.85 11.26
CA THR A 45 3.27 4.13 10.56
C THR A 45 1.94 4.90 10.58
N PRO A 46 1.48 5.37 11.75
CA PRO A 46 0.15 5.96 11.91
C PRO A 46 -0.04 7.26 11.11
N ASP A 47 1.04 8.01 10.88
CA ASP A 47 1.00 9.29 10.17
C ASP A 47 1.04 9.12 8.63
N HIS A 48 0.95 7.89 8.13
CA HIS A 48 1.00 7.61 6.71
C HIS A 48 -0.13 6.69 6.25
N ILE A 49 -0.51 6.88 4.99
CA ILE A 49 -1.53 6.12 4.28
C ILE A 49 -0.97 5.54 2.98
N THR A 50 -1.34 4.30 2.67
CA THR A 50 -1.10 3.70 1.35
C THR A 50 -2.34 3.87 0.50
N LEU A 51 -2.21 4.41 -0.70
CA LEU A 51 -3.30 4.50 -1.68
C LEU A 51 -3.19 3.36 -2.69
N THR A 52 -4.33 2.84 -3.15
CA THR A 52 -4.37 1.82 -4.19
C THR A 52 -4.16 2.47 -5.56
N LEU A 53 -3.19 2.02 -6.34
CA LEU A 53 -2.85 2.65 -7.62
C LEU A 53 -4.05 2.74 -8.58
N GLY A 54 -4.90 1.71 -8.60
CA GLY A 54 -6.10 1.68 -9.45
C GLY A 54 -7.18 2.70 -9.11
N THR A 55 -7.03 3.49 -8.03
CA THR A 55 -7.93 4.61 -7.71
C THR A 55 -7.39 5.97 -8.13
N MET A 56 -6.23 6.03 -8.80
CA MET A 56 -5.63 7.27 -9.26
C MET A 56 -5.96 7.51 -10.73
N ASP A 57 -6.51 8.68 -11.04
CA ASP A 57 -6.76 9.09 -12.43
C ASP A 57 -5.46 9.50 -13.14
N ASP A 58 -4.51 10.07 -12.40
CA ASP A 58 -3.17 10.42 -12.89
C ASP A 58 -2.10 9.85 -11.94
N ALA A 59 -1.36 8.88 -12.46
CA ALA A 59 -0.20 8.27 -11.80
C ALA A 59 1.09 8.45 -12.62
N SER A 60 1.10 9.37 -13.61
CA SER A 60 2.24 9.56 -14.52
C SER A 60 3.53 9.98 -13.81
N GLY A 61 3.40 10.63 -12.65
CA GLY A 61 4.53 11.03 -11.79
C GLY A 61 5.03 9.94 -10.83
N LEU A 62 4.43 8.74 -10.82
CA LEU A 62 4.80 7.67 -9.90
C LEU A 62 5.65 6.60 -10.60
N GLY A 63 6.78 6.27 -10.00
CA GLY A 63 7.62 5.14 -10.36
C GLY A 63 7.54 4.02 -9.32
N ILE A 64 7.84 2.79 -9.72
CA ILE A 64 7.99 1.69 -8.78
C ILE A 64 9.38 1.81 -8.15
N GLU A 65 9.41 2.19 -6.88
CA GLU A 65 10.67 2.32 -6.14
C GLU A 65 11.10 1.04 -5.46
N VAL A 66 10.12 0.28 -4.93
CA VAL A 66 10.38 -0.91 -4.12
C VAL A 66 9.30 -1.97 -4.34
N VAL A 67 9.74 -3.22 -4.48
CA VAL A 67 8.89 -4.41 -4.45
C VAL A 67 9.11 -5.17 -3.15
N VAL A 68 8.03 -5.50 -2.45
CA VAL A 68 8.06 -6.28 -1.21
C VAL A 68 7.27 -7.57 -1.43
N PHE A 69 7.77 -8.68 -0.92
CA PHE A 69 7.26 -10.04 -1.17
C PHE A 69 7.51 -10.54 -2.60
N GLU A 70 8.68 -10.19 -3.15
CA GLU A 70 9.10 -10.60 -4.51
C GLU A 70 9.07 -12.13 -4.72
N ARG A 71 9.36 -12.91 -3.67
CA ARG A 71 9.30 -14.39 -3.71
C ARG A 71 7.91 -14.92 -4.12
N ASP A 72 6.86 -14.19 -3.78
CA ASP A 72 5.46 -14.60 -4.00
C ASP A 72 4.92 -14.01 -5.31
N LYS A 73 5.76 -13.34 -6.11
CA LYS A 73 5.33 -12.69 -7.34
C LYS A 73 4.82 -13.72 -8.35
N PRO A 74 3.71 -13.44 -9.03
CA PRO A 74 3.28 -14.28 -10.12
C PRO A 74 4.23 -14.14 -11.31
N HIS A 75 4.35 -15.19 -12.14
CA HIS A 75 5.26 -15.21 -13.29
C HIS A 75 4.98 -14.11 -14.34
N TRP A 76 3.81 -13.48 -14.33
CA TRP A 76 3.46 -12.40 -15.25
C TRP A 76 3.86 -11.00 -14.73
N ASP A 77 4.24 -10.87 -13.46
CA ASP A 77 4.67 -9.62 -12.84
C ASP A 77 6.17 -9.40 -13.14
N GLN A 78 6.44 -8.96 -14.37
CA GLN A 78 7.78 -8.73 -14.90
C GLN A 78 8.12 -7.24 -14.81
N LEU A 79 8.93 -6.87 -13.82
CA LEU A 79 9.42 -5.52 -13.58
C LEU A 79 10.87 -5.38 -14.07
N ASP A 80 11.34 -4.14 -14.21
CA ASP A 80 12.73 -3.85 -14.54
C ASP A 80 13.67 -4.44 -13.47
N GLU A 81 14.79 -5.04 -13.90
CA GLU A 81 15.76 -5.70 -13.01
C GLU A 81 16.40 -4.73 -12.00
N ASN A 82 16.36 -3.43 -12.26
CA ASN A 82 16.94 -2.40 -11.41
C ASN A 82 16.02 -1.99 -10.24
N VAL A 83 14.79 -2.48 -10.17
CA VAL A 83 13.86 -2.16 -9.08
C VAL A 83 14.30 -2.86 -7.79
N ILE A 84 14.47 -2.08 -6.73
CA ILE A 84 14.85 -2.61 -5.40
C ILE A 84 13.77 -3.59 -4.94
N SER A 85 14.16 -4.83 -4.73
CA SER A 85 13.23 -5.93 -4.44
C SER A 85 13.62 -6.68 -3.17
N PHE A 86 12.61 -6.99 -2.35
CA PHE A 86 12.78 -7.76 -1.12
C PHE A 86 11.89 -9.01 -1.15
N PRO A 87 12.43 -10.21 -0.82
CA PRO A 87 11.65 -11.46 -0.82
C PRO A 87 10.57 -11.52 0.26
N ALA A 88 10.59 -10.61 1.24
CA ALA A 88 9.62 -10.51 2.32
C ALA A 88 9.58 -9.07 2.87
N GLN A 89 8.71 -8.78 3.83
CA GLN A 89 8.71 -7.50 4.55
C GLN A 89 10.10 -7.17 5.12
N PRO A 90 10.79 -6.14 4.59
CA PRO A 90 12.12 -5.81 5.06
C PRO A 90 12.08 -5.25 6.49
N ASN A 91 13.24 -5.18 7.13
CA ASN A 91 13.43 -4.43 8.39
C ASN A 91 13.74 -2.95 8.15
N TRP A 92 13.83 -2.56 6.88
CA TRP A 92 13.96 -1.18 6.42
C TRP A 92 12.68 -0.38 6.67
N LYS A 93 12.86 0.92 6.90
CA LYS A 93 11.81 1.94 6.89
C LYS A 93 12.15 2.94 5.78
N PRO A 94 11.19 3.34 4.93
CA PRO A 94 11.40 4.41 3.97
C PRO A 94 11.96 5.66 4.65
N GLN A 95 12.96 6.30 4.02
CA GLN A 95 13.38 7.63 4.42
C GLN A 95 12.45 8.64 3.75
N ASN A 96 11.50 9.14 4.55
CA ASN A 96 10.51 10.17 4.23
C ASN A 96 9.36 9.73 3.32
#